data_AF-A0AAD8TFC4-F1
#
_entry.id   AF-A0AAD8TFC4-F1
#
_cell.length_a   1.000
_cell.length_b   1.000
_cell.length_c   1.000
_cell.angle_alpha   90.00
_cell.angle_beta   90.00
_cell.angle_gamma   90.00
#
_symmetry.space_group_name_H-M   'P 1'
#
loop_
_entity.id
_entity.type
_entity.pdbx_description
1 polymer ?
#
loop_
_entity_poly.entity_id
_entity_poly.type
_entity_poly.pdbx_seq_one_letter_code
_entity_poly.pdbx_strand_id
1 'polypeptide(L)'
;MGVAPESSSDDDDEVPLAKRAKLFSGKAESAKESNPSTADPTPPSRTTVVKIPVSKVIPSASTPIPPAARDHFTRLESETVQIRRTIKTLADQVLEANKLTADAQNENILLKDELKKLKKKMKDEQDARREAAIAADGKEGVLRESITDLLNAADVTINRACKLREDSMYDALSLATESNSQVLGLLQKTKGALSRLFSMIFPKMKKDKTLAEMADAFFVDPSEPVELLKLVDEAKTKAVPEAATGSSSALP
;
A
#
# COMPACT_ATOMS: atom_id res chain seq x y z
N MET A 1 -14.30 -35.77 22.65
CA MET A 1 -14.72 -34.60 21.85
C MET A 1 -15.44 -33.66 22.79
N GLY A 2 -14.78 -32.58 23.20
CA GLY A 2 -15.36 -31.62 24.15
C GLY A 2 -16.04 -30.49 23.40
N VAL A 3 -17.34 -30.30 23.67
CA VAL A 3 -18.04 -29.06 23.35
C VAL A 3 -18.07 -28.23 24.63
N ALA A 4 -17.56 -27.01 24.55
CA ALA A 4 -17.61 -26.01 25.61
C ALA A 4 -18.00 -24.65 24.96
N PRO A 5 -18.63 -23.74 25.71
CA PRO A 5 -19.70 -22.92 25.15
C PRO A 5 -19.26 -21.56 24.59
N GLU A 6 -20.19 -20.93 23.89
CA GLU A 6 -20.20 -19.51 23.57
C GLU A 6 -20.12 -18.67 24.86
N SER A 7 -19.29 -17.62 24.85
CA SER A 7 -19.33 -16.55 25.83
C SER A 7 -19.43 -15.21 25.11
N SER A 8 -20.64 -14.67 25.19
CA SER A 8 -21.07 -13.31 24.87
C SER A 8 -20.05 -12.22 25.22
N SER A 9 -19.75 -11.38 24.21
CA SER A 9 -19.78 -9.91 24.27
C SER A 9 -19.38 -9.24 25.59
N ASP A 10 -18.10 -8.88 25.69
CA ASP A 10 -17.68 -7.73 26.48
C ASP A 10 -17.59 -6.50 25.56
N ASP A 11 -18.54 -5.57 25.74
CA ASP A 11 -18.50 -4.23 25.15
C ASP A 11 -17.44 -3.39 25.89
N ASP A 12 -16.17 -3.51 25.50
CA ASP A 12 -15.12 -2.57 25.93
C ASP A 12 -15.28 -1.25 25.15
N ASP A 13 -16.05 -0.33 25.73
CA ASP A 13 -16.20 1.06 25.28
C ASP A 13 -14.82 1.72 25.02
N GLU A 14 -14.51 2.01 23.75
CA GLU A 14 -13.39 2.87 23.38
C GLU A 14 -13.65 4.31 23.88
N VAL A 15 -13.33 4.59 25.15
CA VAL A 15 -13.31 5.94 25.70
C VAL A 15 -12.15 6.70 25.06
N PRO A 16 -12.39 7.77 24.27
CA PRO A 16 -11.31 8.47 23.60
C PRO A 16 -10.41 9.17 24.64
N LEU A 17 -9.11 8.83 24.65
CA LEU A 17 -8.09 9.38 25.56
C LEU A 17 -7.85 10.91 25.40
N ALA A 18 -8.66 11.60 24.60
CA ALA A 18 -8.60 13.03 24.31
C ALA A 18 -9.64 13.85 25.08
N LYS A 19 -9.70 13.72 26.43
CA LYS A 19 -10.36 14.70 27.36
C LYS A 19 -10.11 14.40 28.85
N ARG A 20 -8.85 14.38 29.31
CA ARG A 20 -8.54 14.34 30.76
C ARG A 20 -7.49 15.35 31.21
N ALA A 21 -7.65 16.59 30.75
CA ALA A 21 -6.88 17.75 31.21
C ALA A 21 -7.81 18.95 31.48
N LYS A 22 -8.38 18.99 32.70
CA LYS A 22 -8.95 20.14 33.44
C LYS A 22 -9.93 19.63 34.50
N LEU A 23 -9.49 19.62 35.76
CA LEU A 23 -10.27 19.85 36.99
C LEU A 23 -9.48 19.35 38.19
N PHE A 24 -8.65 20.22 38.78
CA PHE A 24 -8.30 20.20 40.20
C PHE A 24 -7.66 21.56 40.59
N SER A 25 -8.46 22.62 40.55
CA SER A 25 -8.15 23.88 41.23
C SER A 25 -8.94 23.90 42.55
N GLY A 26 -8.30 23.59 43.67
CA GLY A 26 -9.02 23.19 44.88
C GLY A 26 -8.25 23.22 46.20
N LYS A 27 -7.38 24.22 46.40
CA LYS A 27 -7.20 24.98 47.67
C LYS A 27 -7.22 24.18 49.01
N ALA A 28 -6.08 24.08 49.69
CA ALA A 28 -5.81 24.71 51.00
C ALA A 28 -4.45 24.30 51.63
N GLU A 29 -4.07 25.06 52.67
CA GLU A 29 -3.02 24.81 53.69
C GLU A 29 -1.55 24.84 53.22
N SER A 30 -0.74 25.87 53.53
CA SER A 30 -0.37 26.46 54.84
C SER A 30 0.76 25.70 55.56
N ALA A 31 1.99 25.88 55.09
CA ALA A 31 3.17 25.83 55.94
C ALA A 31 4.07 27.04 55.60
N LYS A 32 4.50 27.78 56.62
CA LYS A 32 5.42 28.92 56.45
C LYS A 32 6.83 28.38 56.16
N GLU A 33 7.39 28.68 55.00
CA GLU A 33 8.84 28.58 54.83
C GLU A 33 9.52 29.67 55.67
N SER A 34 10.17 29.25 56.74
CA SER A 34 11.03 30.10 57.56
C SER A 34 12.34 30.39 56.81
N ASN A 35 12.67 31.67 56.65
CA ASN A 35 13.98 32.10 56.17
C ASN A 35 15.12 31.38 56.93
N PRO A 36 16.17 30.86 56.25
CA PRO A 36 17.44 30.64 56.90
C PRO A 36 18.05 32.00 57.23
N SER A 37 17.84 32.43 58.48
CA SER A 37 18.39 33.68 59.02
C SER A 37 19.90 33.73 58.83
N THR A 38 20.39 34.92 58.46
CA THR A 38 21.77 35.36 58.67
C THR A 38 22.23 34.90 60.06
N ALA A 39 23.24 34.03 60.11
CA ALA A 39 23.83 33.54 61.35
C ALA A 39 24.99 34.45 61.75
N ASP A 40 24.82 35.07 62.91
CA ASP A 40 25.76 35.97 63.59
C ASP A 40 27.08 35.22 63.93
N PRO A 41 28.28 35.77 63.64
CA PRO A 41 29.54 35.11 64.01
C PRO A 41 29.69 35.02 65.54
N THR A 42 29.60 33.81 66.07
CA THR A 42 29.75 33.54 67.51
C THR A 42 31.13 34.02 68.01
N PRO A 43 31.20 34.84 69.08
CA PRO A 43 32.48 35.28 69.62
C PRO A 43 33.23 34.10 70.26
N PRO A 44 34.57 34.06 70.16
CA PRO A 44 35.36 32.95 70.68
C PRO A 44 35.24 32.85 72.20
N SER A 45 34.79 31.70 72.69
CA SER A 45 34.73 31.42 74.13
C SER A 45 36.13 31.46 74.75
N ARG A 46 36.40 32.49 75.56
CA ARG A 46 37.64 32.59 76.35
C ARG A 46 37.74 31.42 77.33
N THR A 47 38.55 30.41 77.00
CA THR A 47 38.91 29.34 77.93
C THR A 47 39.80 29.92 79.03
N THR A 48 39.25 30.16 80.21
CA THR A 48 40.04 30.54 81.39
C THR A 48 40.80 29.31 81.90
N VAL A 49 42.13 29.32 81.71
CA VAL A 49 43.00 28.27 82.24
C VAL A 49 43.08 28.41 83.76
N VAL A 50 42.19 27.69 84.46
CA VAL A 50 42.28 27.52 85.92
C VAL A 50 43.51 26.65 86.20
N LYS A 51 44.60 27.28 86.67
CA LYS A 51 45.76 26.58 87.22
C LYS A 51 45.37 25.88 88.51
N ILE A 52 44.95 24.62 88.40
CA ILE A 52 44.87 23.72 89.55
C ILE A 52 46.32 23.49 90.05
N PRO A 53 46.63 23.75 91.34
CA PRO A 53 47.94 23.44 91.87
C PRO A 53 48.15 21.93 91.89
N VAL A 54 49.06 21.45 91.06
CA VAL A 54 49.50 20.05 91.08
C VAL A 54 50.34 19.84 92.33
N SER A 55 49.69 19.45 93.43
CA SER A 55 50.37 18.97 94.63
C SER A 55 51.30 17.82 94.24
N LYS A 56 52.61 18.04 94.38
CA LYS A 56 53.62 16.98 94.25
C LYS A 56 53.42 15.95 95.35
N VAL A 57 52.59 14.95 95.09
CA VAL A 57 52.65 13.69 95.81
C VAL A 57 53.95 13.03 95.39
N ILE A 58 54.98 13.13 96.24
CA ILE A 58 56.23 12.40 96.07
C ILE A 58 55.94 10.94 96.45
N PRO A 59 56.02 9.98 95.52
CA PRO A 59 55.87 8.58 95.88
C PRO A 59 57.06 8.17 96.74
N SER A 60 56.81 7.69 97.96
CA SER A 60 57.87 7.10 98.78
C SER A 60 58.43 5.87 98.05
N ALA A 61 59.75 5.86 97.84
CA ALA A 61 60.41 4.77 97.16
C ALA A 61 60.35 3.46 97.97
N SER A 62 60.46 2.33 97.26
CA SER A 62 60.81 1.00 97.80
C SER A 62 59.78 0.17 98.59
N THR A 63 58.49 0.21 98.23
CA THR A 63 57.65 -0.99 98.42
C THR A 63 57.78 -1.92 97.21
N PRO A 64 58.13 -3.21 97.39
CA PRO A 64 58.14 -4.18 96.29
C PRO A 64 56.73 -4.31 95.70
N ILE A 65 56.62 -4.22 94.37
CA ILE A 65 55.34 -4.41 93.68
C ILE A 65 54.84 -5.84 93.99
N PRO A 66 53.63 -6.01 94.56
CA PRO A 66 53.08 -7.34 94.83
C PRO A 66 52.98 -8.17 93.54
N PRO A 67 53.29 -9.48 93.56
CA PRO A 67 53.30 -10.31 92.35
C PRO A 67 51.98 -10.22 91.55
N ALA A 68 50.83 -10.25 92.24
CA ALA A 68 49.52 -10.09 91.62
C ALA A 68 49.36 -8.77 90.82
N ALA A 69 49.96 -7.66 91.26
CA ALA A 69 49.91 -6.40 90.52
C ALA A 69 50.78 -6.42 89.25
N ARG A 70 51.86 -7.22 89.25
CA ARG A 70 52.72 -7.45 88.10
C ARG A 70 52.03 -8.32 87.05
N ASP A 71 51.31 -9.35 87.48
CA ASP A 71 50.52 -10.22 86.59
C ASP A 71 49.38 -9.42 85.93
N HIS A 72 48.68 -8.56 86.68
CA HIS A 72 47.68 -7.64 86.13
C HIS A 72 48.28 -6.67 85.09
N PHE A 73 49.48 -6.14 85.32
CA PHE A 73 50.13 -5.23 84.39
C PHE A 73 50.51 -5.93 83.07
N THR A 74 51.16 -7.09 83.13
CA THR A 74 51.53 -7.87 81.92
C THR A 74 50.30 -8.30 81.11
N ARG A 75 49.20 -8.66 81.78
CA ARG A 75 47.91 -8.91 81.14
C ARG A 75 47.41 -7.66 80.39
N LEU A 76 47.36 -6.49 81.04
CA LEU A 76 46.92 -5.24 80.42
C LEU A 76 47.80 -4.81 79.23
N GLU A 77 49.11 -5.05 79.28
CA GLU A 77 50.01 -4.84 78.13
C GLU A 77 49.63 -5.76 76.96
N SER A 78 49.39 -7.06 77.22
CA SER A 78 48.99 -8.02 76.18
C SER A 78 47.64 -7.67 75.54
N GLU A 79 46.65 -7.28 76.34
CA GLU A 79 45.34 -6.80 75.89
C GLU A 79 45.50 -5.51 75.06
N THR A 80 46.35 -4.58 75.50
CA THR A 80 46.64 -3.33 74.76
C THR A 80 47.30 -3.61 73.39
N VAL A 81 48.23 -4.57 73.31
CA VAL A 81 48.83 -5.00 72.05
C VAL A 81 47.82 -5.69 71.13
N GLN A 82 46.93 -6.52 71.70
CA GLN A 82 45.87 -7.18 70.95
C GLN A 82 44.88 -6.16 70.37
N ILE A 83 44.42 -5.19 71.18
CA ILE A 83 43.53 -4.10 70.77
C ILE A 83 44.18 -3.25 69.67
N ARG A 84 45.48 -2.90 69.78
CA ARG A 84 46.19 -2.18 68.71
C ARG A 84 46.24 -2.99 67.41
N ARG A 85 46.42 -4.31 67.48
CA ARG A 85 46.42 -5.20 66.31
C ARG A 85 45.04 -5.25 65.65
N THR A 86 43.97 -5.42 66.43
CA THR A 86 42.59 -5.47 65.88
C THR A 86 42.15 -4.13 65.32
N ILE A 87 42.48 -3.00 65.97
CA ILE A 87 42.25 -1.65 65.43
C ILE A 87 42.94 -1.48 64.07
N LYS A 88 44.19 -1.91 63.94
CA LYS A 88 44.90 -1.85 62.65
C LYS A 88 44.20 -2.66 61.57
N THR A 89 43.87 -3.94 61.86
CA THR A 89 43.17 -4.80 60.90
C THR A 89 41.81 -4.24 60.49
N LEU A 90 41.05 -3.65 61.43
CA LEU A 90 39.78 -2.98 61.13
C LEU A 90 39.97 -1.72 60.28
N ALA A 91 41.03 -0.93 60.53
CA ALA A 91 41.34 0.25 59.71
C ALA A 91 41.71 -0.15 58.27
N ASP A 92 42.52 -1.21 58.10
CA ASP A 92 42.87 -1.75 56.78
C ASP A 92 41.62 -2.27 56.04
N GLN A 93 40.71 -2.97 56.75
CA GLN A 93 39.43 -3.44 56.20
C GLN A 93 38.48 -2.30 55.80
N VAL A 94 38.37 -1.24 56.61
CA VAL A 94 37.55 -0.07 56.30
C VAL A 94 38.11 0.68 55.07
N LEU A 95 39.44 0.74 54.92
CA LEU A 95 40.07 1.37 53.77
C LEU A 95 39.78 0.63 52.46
N GLU A 96 39.89 -0.71 52.45
CA GLU A 96 39.51 -1.52 51.27
C GLU A 96 38.00 -1.47 50.99
N ALA A 97 37.14 -1.50 52.03
CA ALA A 97 35.70 -1.36 51.86
C ALA A 97 35.30 0.00 51.25
N ASN A 98 35.95 1.08 51.66
CA ASN A 98 35.75 2.42 51.09
C ASN A 98 36.18 2.48 49.61
N LYS A 99 37.30 1.83 49.26
CA LYS A 99 37.78 1.74 47.88
C LYS A 99 36.79 0.98 46.99
N LEU A 100 36.35 -0.21 47.41
CA LEU A 100 35.33 -0.99 46.68
C LEU A 100 34.00 -0.22 46.54
N THR A 101 33.63 0.57 47.55
CA THR A 101 32.44 1.43 47.49
C THR A 101 32.60 2.55 46.46
N ALA A 102 33.78 3.16 46.35
CA ALA A 102 34.06 4.17 45.34
C ALA A 102 34.08 3.58 43.91
N ASP A 103 34.70 2.41 43.73
CA ASP A 103 34.73 1.70 42.44
C ASP A 103 33.31 1.33 41.98
N ALA A 104 32.48 0.78 42.88
CA ALA A 104 31.08 0.46 42.61
C ALA A 104 30.22 1.70 42.29
N GLN A 105 30.49 2.85 42.93
CA GLN A 105 29.83 4.11 42.60
C GLN A 105 30.20 4.61 41.20
N ASN A 106 31.48 4.52 40.81
CA ASN A 106 31.96 4.89 39.48
C ASN A 106 31.34 4.01 38.39
N GLU A 107 31.28 2.69 38.60
CA GLU A 107 30.60 1.76 37.69
C GLU A 107 29.09 2.09 37.57
N ASN A 108 28.43 2.39 38.68
CA ASN A 108 27.02 2.77 38.68
C ASN A 108 26.74 4.06 37.88
N ILE A 109 27.66 5.03 37.91
CA ILE A 109 27.60 6.24 37.09
C ILE A 109 27.75 5.89 35.60
N LEU A 110 28.73 5.06 35.24
CA LEU A 110 28.94 4.62 33.86
C LEU A 110 27.71 3.89 33.30
N LEU A 111 27.19 2.90 34.04
CA LEU A 111 25.99 2.13 33.66
C LEU A 111 24.75 3.03 33.50
N LYS A 112 24.58 4.05 34.34
CA LYS A 112 23.50 5.05 34.20
C LYS A 112 23.61 5.82 32.89
N ASP A 113 24.81 6.17 32.45
CA ASP A 113 25.02 6.90 31.20
C ASP A 113 24.90 6.02 29.96
N GLU A 114 25.29 4.74 30.05
CA GLU A 114 25.00 3.76 29.00
C GLU A 114 23.50 3.48 28.87
N LEU A 115 22.77 3.37 29.98
CA LEU A 115 21.31 3.22 29.97
C LEU A 115 20.62 4.43 29.31
N LYS A 116 21.07 5.67 29.60
CA LYS A 116 20.59 6.88 28.90
C LYS A 116 20.86 6.81 27.39
N LYS A 117 22.07 6.41 26.97
CA LYS A 117 22.44 6.24 25.55
C LYS A 117 21.58 5.19 24.86
N LEU A 118 21.36 4.03 25.50
CA LEU A 118 20.55 2.94 24.96
C LEU A 118 19.07 3.34 24.84
N LYS A 119 18.52 3.99 25.88
CA LYS A 119 17.15 4.53 25.87
C LYS A 119 16.94 5.54 24.74
N LYS A 120 17.95 6.39 24.46
CA LYS A 120 17.92 7.30 23.31
C LYS A 120 17.93 6.52 21.99
N LYS A 121 18.90 5.62 21.77
CA LYS A 121 18.99 4.79 20.54
C LYS A 121 17.69 4.04 20.24
N MET A 122 17.07 3.45 21.28
CA MET A 122 15.82 2.70 21.13
C MET A 122 14.65 3.61 20.73
N LYS A 123 14.62 4.86 21.19
CA LYS A 123 13.63 5.85 20.74
C LYS A 123 13.90 6.27 19.29
N ASP A 124 15.14 6.63 18.97
CA ASP A 124 15.53 7.07 17.63
C ASP A 124 15.21 5.97 16.57
N GLU A 125 15.45 4.69 16.91
CA GLU A 125 15.06 3.51 16.12
C GLU A 125 13.53 3.35 15.99
N GLN A 126 12.77 3.58 17.06
CA GLN A 126 11.30 3.50 17.02
C GLN A 126 10.70 4.60 16.14
N ASP A 127 11.24 5.81 16.21
CA ASP A 127 10.80 6.93 15.39
C ASP A 127 11.17 6.69 13.91
N ALA A 128 12.38 6.18 13.61
CA ALA A 128 12.78 5.77 12.25
C ALA A 128 11.88 4.66 11.66
N ARG A 129 11.47 3.68 12.48
CA ARG A 129 10.49 2.65 12.05
C ARG A 129 9.12 3.24 11.74
N ARG A 130 8.67 4.25 12.49
CA ARG A 130 7.40 4.94 12.22
C ARG A 130 7.47 5.72 10.90
N GLU A 131 8.56 6.44 10.65
CA GLU A 131 8.78 7.14 9.38
C GLU A 131 8.82 6.18 8.19
N ALA A 132 9.53 5.05 8.32
CA ALA A 132 9.59 4.02 7.29
C ALA A 132 8.21 3.40 6.97
N ALA A 133 7.37 3.19 7.99
CA ALA A 133 6.00 2.70 7.80
C ALA A 133 5.12 3.71 7.04
N ILE A 134 5.17 5.00 7.42
CA ILE A 134 4.44 6.07 6.71
C ILE A 134 4.91 6.19 5.25
N ALA A 135 6.22 6.08 5.00
CA ALA A 135 6.78 6.12 3.66
C ALA A 135 6.44 4.89 2.81
N ALA A 136 6.12 3.74 3.42
CA ALA A 136 5.62 2.55 2.73
C ALA A 136 4.14 2.70 2.37
N ASP A 137 3.31 3.12 3.33
CA ASP A 137 1.88 3.38 3.15
C ASP A 137 1.61 4.42 2.04
N GLY A 138 2.36 5.51 2.03
CA GLY A 138 2.27 6.52 0.96
C GLY A 138 2.60 5.99 -0.44
N LYS A 139 3.52 5.02 -0.56
CA LYS A 139 3.81 4.36 -1.85
C LYS A 139 2.72 3.37 -2.25
N GLU A 140 2.15 2.66 -1.26
CA GLU A 140 1.04 1.74 -1.50
C GLU A 140 -0.22 2.49 -1.97
N GLY A 141 -0.51 3.65 -1.39
CA GLY A 141 -1.59 4.55 -1.84
C GLY A 141 -1.45 4.93 -3.32
N VAL A 142 -0.26 5.42 -3.73
CA VAL A 142 0.03 5.78 -5.14
C VAL A 142 -0.09 4.57 -6.08
N LEU A 143 0.32 3.38 -5.65
CA LEU A 143 0.15 2.15 -6.45
C LEU A 143 -1.33 1.78 -6.61
N ARG A 144 -2.13 1.90 -5.55
CA ARG A 144 -3.59 1.63 -5.58
C ARG A 144 -4.32 2.60 -6.50
N GLU A 145 -3.96 3.88 -6.47
CA GLU A 145 -4.48 4.90 -7.38
C GLU A 145 -4.12 4.59 -8.84
N SER A 146 -2.83 4.32 -9.12
CA SER A 146 -2.36 3.99 -10.47
C SER A 146 -2.99 2.71 -11.05
N ILE A 147 -3.26 1.70 -10.24
CA ILE A 147 -4.00 0.48 -10.66
C ILE A 147 -5.45 0.84 -11.02
N THR A 148 -6.09 1.72 -10.23
CA THR A 148 -7.47 2.16 -10.46
C THR A 148 -7.59 2.94 -11.77
N ASP A 149 -6.68 3.88 -12.02
CA ASP A 149 -6.61 4.63 -13.28
C ASP A 149 -6.38 3.73 -14.51
N LEU A 150 -5.51 2.72 -14.38
CA LEU A 150 -5.25 1.76 -15.44
C LEU A 150 -6.50 0.92 -15.78
N LEU A 151 -7.25 0.47 -14.76
CA LEU A 151 -8.50 -0.26 -14.94
C LEU A 151 -9.56 0.63 -15.61
N ASN A 152 -9.75 1.86 -15.13
CA ASN A 152 -10.67 2.83 -15.74
C ASN A 152 -10.33 3.10 -17.23
N ALA A 153 -9.04 3.24 -17.57
CA ALA A 153 -8.58 3.44 -18.95
C ALA A 153 -8.79 2.20 -19.83
N ALA A 154 -8.60 1.00 -19.27
CA ALA A 154 -8.89 -0.26 -19.94
C ALA A 154 -10.39 -0.39 -20.26
N ASP A 155 -11.27 -0.11 -19.29
CA ASP A 155 -12.73 -0.15 -19.47
C ASP A 155 -13.21 0.81 -20.56
N VAL A 156 -12.70 2.04 -20.60
CA VAL A 156 -13.01 3.00 -21.68
C VAL A 156 -12.58 2.46 -23.05
N THR A 157 -11.42 1.80 -23.11
CA THR A 157 -10.89 1.23 -24.36
C THR A 157 -11.70 0.02 -24.82
N ILE A 158 -12.07 -0.89 -23.91
CA ILE A 158 -12.92 -2.05 -24.18
C ILE A 158 -14.30 -1.60 -24.66
N ASN A 159 -14.93 -0.65 -23.97
CA ASN A 159 -16.24 -0.12 -24.35
C ASN A 159 -16.21 0.54 -25.74
N ARG A 160 -15.16 1.29 -26.07
CA ARG A 160 -14.96 1.85 -27.43
C ARG A 160 -14.81 0.74 -28.48
N ALA A 161 -14.05 -0.32 -28.19
CA ALA A 161 -13.84 -1.42 -29.12
C ALA A 161 -15.13 -2.23 -29.38
N CYS A 162 -15.93 -2.48 -28.33
CA CYS A 162 -17.25 -3.11 -28.47
C CYS A 162 -18.17 -2.28 -29.37
N LYS A 163 -18.26 -0.97 -29.14
CA LYS A 163 -19.08 -0.08 -29.97
C LYS A 163 -18.64 -0.05 -31.43
N LEU A 164 -17.33 0.07 -31.72
CA LEU A 164 -16.81 0.03 -33.09
C LEU A 164 -17.13 -1.29 -33.81
N ARG A 165 -17.15 -2.42 -33.09
CA ARG A 165 -17.57 -3.70 -33.65
C ARG A 165 -19.07 -3.72 -33.98
N GLU A 166 -19.91 -3.18 -33.10
CA GLU A 166 -21.36 -3.07 -33.31
C GLU A 166 -21.70 -2.17 -34.50
N ASP A 167 -21.09 -0.97 -34.56
CA ASP A 167 -21.23 -0.03 -35.68
C ASP A 167 -20.78 -0.71 -37.01
N SER A 168 -19.62 -1.38 -37.01
CA SER A 168 -19.11 -2.11 -38.19
C SER A 168 -19.99 -3.28 -38.65
N MET A 169 -20.62 -4.01 -37.72
CA MET A 169 -21.59 -5.06 -38.06
C MET A 169 -22.87 -4.48 -38.65
N TYR A 170 -23.33 -3.34 -38.13
CA TYR A 170 -24.51 -2.64 -38.65
C TYR A 170 -24.30 -2.13 -40.08
N ASP A 171 -23.13 -1.55 -40.38
CA ASP A 171 -22.76 -1.13 -41.73
C ASP A 171 -22.72 -2.31 -42.72
N ALA A 172 -22.11 -3.43 -42.32
CA ALA A 172 -22.03 -4.63 -43.15
C ALA A 172 -23.42 -5.22 -43.45
N LEU A 173 -24.32 -5.26 -42.47
CA LEU A 173 -25.70 -5.70 -42.64
C LEU A 173 -26.52 -4.73 -43.50
N SER A 174 -26.31 -3.42 -43.35
CA SER A 174 -26.96 -2.39 -44.15
C SER A 174 -26.57 -2.52 -45.62
N LEU A 175 -25.26 -2.64 -45.91
CA LEU A 175 -24.73 -2.83 -47.26
C LEU A 175 -25.24 -4.13 -47.91
N ALA A 176 -25.28 -5.24 -47.15
CA ALA A 176 -25.81 -6.50 -47.64
C ALA A 176 -27.32 -6.42 -47.94
N THR A 177 -28.09 -5.73 -47.09
CA THR A 177 -29.53 -5.53 -47.28
C THR A 177 -29.83 -4.66 -48.50
N GLU A 178 -29.08 -3.57 -48.68
CA GLU A 178 -29.20 -2.71 -49.87
C GLU A 178 -28.82 -3.48 -51.14
N SER A 179 -27.68 -4.17 -51.14
CA SER A 179 -27.22 -4.99 -52.28
C SER A 179 -28.24 -6.05 -52.68
N ASN A 180 -28.81 -6.77 -51.71
CA ASN A 180 -29.88 -7.75 -51.96
C ASN A 180 -31.12 -7.10 -52.61
N SER A 181 -31.50 -5.90 -52.19
CA SER A 181 -32.62 -5.17 -52.80
C SER A 181 -32.35 -4.79 -54.27
N GLN A 182 -31.12 -4.37 -54.57
CA GLN A 182 -30.68 -4.03 -55.93
C GLN A 182 -30.65 -5.27 -56.84
N VAL A 183 -30.12 -6.40 -56.36
CA VAL A 183 -30.07 -7.68 -57.09
C VAL A 183 -31.48 -8.21 -57.37
N LEU A 184 -32.39 -8.17 -56.39
CA LEU A 184 -33.79 -8.57 -56.58
C LEU A 184 -34.49 -7.69 -57.62
N GLY A 185 -34.27 -6.37 -57.57
CA GLY A 185 -34.80 -5.42 -58.55
C GLY A 185 -34.28 -5.66 -59.96
N LEU A 186 -32.99 -6.01 -60.12
CA LEU A 186 -32.41 -6.40 -61.40
C LEU A 186 -33.01 -7.71 -61.92
N LEU A 187 -33.15 -8.73 -61.06
CA LEU A 187 -33.76 -10.01 -61.42
C LEU A 187 -35.20 -9.85 -61.91
N GLN A 188 -35.99 -8.99 -61.26
CA GLN A 188 -37.35 -8.67 -61.70
C GLN A 188 -37.37 -7.97 -63.07
N LYS A 189 -36.48 -7.00 -63.31
CA LYS A 189 -36.33 -6.33 -64.61
C LYS A 189 -35.96 -7.34 -65.71
N THR A 190 -34.99 -8.21 -65.47
CA THR A 190 -34.56 -9.26 -66.41
C THR A 190 -35.68 -10.27 -66.68
N LYS A 191 -36.42 -10.72 -65.66
CA LYS A 191 -37.60 -11.58 -65.82
C LYS A 191 -38.66 -10.92 -66.70
N GLY A 192 -38.94 -9.62 -66.50
CA GLY A 192 -39.87 -8.85 -67.32
C GLY A 192 -39.41 -8.70 -68.78
N ALA A 193 -38.13 -8.39 -69.00
CA ALA A 193 -37.53 -8.28 -70.32
C ALA A 193 -37.55 -9.61 -71.09
N LEU A 194 -37.16 -10.71 -70.45
CA LEU A 194 -37.21 -12.05 -71.03
C LEU A 194 -38.65 -12.47 -71.35
N SER A 195 -39.60 -12.18 -70.46
CA SER A 195 -41.04 -12.45 -70.70
C SER A 195 -41.58 -11.67 -71.91
N ARG A 196 -41.09 -10.45 -72.15
CA ARG A 196 -41.43 -9.65 -73.33
C ARG A 196 -40.80 -10.21 -74.60
N LEU A 197 -39.51 -10.55 -74.57
CA LEU A 197 -38.80 -11.17 -75.69
C LEU A 197 -39.47 -12.49 -76.12
N PHE A 198 -39.77 -13.37 -75.16
CA PHE A 198 -40.50 -14.61 -75.41
C PHE A 198 -41.87 -14.36 -76.08
N SER A 199 -42.61 -13.34 -75.63
CA SER A 199 -43.90 -12.96 -76.22
C SER A 199 -43.76 -12.43 -77.66
N MET A 200 -42.62 -11.80 -78.01
CA MET A 200 -42.35 -11.34 -79.37
C MET A 200 -41.98 -12.48 -80.33
N ILE A 201 -41.14 -13.42 -79.88
CA ILE A 201 -40.71 -14.57 -80.69
C ILE A 201 -41.86 -15.58 -80.86
N PHE A 202 -42.73 -15.73 -79.86
CA PHE A 202 -43.81 -16.72 -79.86
C PHE A 202 -45.21 -16.12 -79.58
N PRO A 203 -45.78 -15.29 -80.49
CA PRO A 203 -47.00 -14.51 -80.21
C PRO A 203 -48.26 -15.34 -79.92
N LYS A 204 -48.30 -16.60 -80.36
CA LYS A 204 -49.44 -17.52 -80.20
C LYS A 204 -49.24 -18.57 -79.09
N MET A 205 -48.10 -18.56 -78.40
CA MET A 205 -47.77 -19.56 -77.38
C MET A 205 -48.29 -19.11 -76.01
N LYS A 206 -49.15 -19.93 -75.38
CA LYS A 206 -49.61 -19.69 -74.01
C LYS A 206 -48.41 -19.81 -73.06
N LYS A 207 -48.28 -18.86 -72.13
CA LYS A 207 -47.11 -18.72 -71.23
C LYS A 207 -46.97 -19.84 -70.20
N ASP A 208 -48.03 -20.63 -70.02
CA ASP A 208 -48.14 -21.66 -68.98
C ASP A 208 -47.89 -23.08 -69.53
N LYS A 209 -47.49 -23.21 -70.80
CA LYS A 209 -47.13 -24.49 -71.41
C LYS A 209 -45.83 -25.05 -70.84
N THR A 210 -45.79 -26.35 -70.57
CA THR A 210 -44.55 -27.01 -70.14
C THR A 210 -43.52 -27.09 -71.27
N LEU A 211 -42.24 -27.27 -70.95
CA LEU A 211 -41.16 -27.34 -71.94
C LEU A 211 -41.38 -28.46 -72.99
N ALA A 212 -42.01 -29.56 -72.60
CA ALA A 212 -42.39 -30.65 -73.50
C ALA A 212 -43.43 -30.18 -74.55
N GLU A 213 -44.50 -29.50 -74.11
CA GLU A 213 -45.53 -28.93 -75.01
C GLU A 213 -45.01 -27.80 -75.92
N MET A 214 -43.86 -27.20 -75.59
CA MET A 214 -43.17 -26.26 -76.45
C MET A 214 -42.30 -26.97 -77.50
N ALA A 215 -41.72 -28.13 -77.18
CA ALA A 215 -40.89 -28.90 -78.10
C ALA A 215 -41.72 -29.52 -79.24
N ASP A 216 -42.88 -30.11 -78.93
CA ASP A 216 -43.78 -30.72 -79.93
C ASP A 216 -44.21 -29.74 -81.02
N ALA A 217 -44.31 -28.43 -80.71
CA ALA A 217 -44.68 -27.41 -81.68
C ALA A 217 -43.63 -27.14 -82.77
N PHE A 218 -42.41 -27.70 -82.65
CA PHE A 218 -41.35 -27.63 -83.66
C PHE A 218 -41.16 -28.94 -84.45
N PHE A 219 -41.81 -30.03 -84.02
CA PHE A 219 -41.80 -31.28 -84.77
C PHE A 219 -42.92 -31.25 -85.82
N VAL A 220 -42.54 -30.94 -87.06
CA VAL A 220 -43.40 -31.14 -88.23
C VAL A 220 -43.48 -32.63 -88.52
N ASP A 221 -44.69 -33.17 -88.61
CA ASP A 221 -44.94 -34.57 -88.93
C ASP A 221 -44.47 -34.86 -90.37
N PRO A 222 -43.51 -35.78 -90.61
CA PRO A 222 -42.81 -35.89 -91.90
C PRO A 222 -43.68 -36.37 -93.08
N SER A 223 -44.98 -36.59 -92.88
CA SER A 223 -45.96 -36.89 -93.93
C SER A 223 -46.65 -35.67 -94.54
N GLU A 224 -46.56 -34.46 -93.96
CA GLU A 224 -47.11 -33.26 -94.59
C GLU A 224 -46.15 -32.68 -95.66
N PRO A 225 -46.64 -32.35 -96.87
CA PRO A 225 -45.80 -31.80 -97.94
C PRO A 225 -45.40 -30.34 -97.64
N VAL A 226 -44.10 -30.12 -97.43
CA VAL A 226 -43.54 -28.78 -97.21
C VAL A 226 -43.51 -28.00 -98.52
N GLU A 227 -44.36 -26.98 -98.65
CA GLU A 227 -44.35 -26.06 -99.79
C GLU A 227 -43.12 -25.13 -99.73
N LEU A 228 -42.16 -25.35 -100.63
CA LEU A 228 -40.98 -24.50 -100.78
C LEU A 228 -41.31 -23.25 -101.61
N LEU A 229 -41.52 -22.13 -100.92
CA LEU A 229 -41.65 -20.80 -101.53
C LEU A 229 -40.37 -20.41 -102.27
N LYS A 230 -40.45 -20.42 -103.59
CA LYS A 230 -39.34 -20.10 -104.51
C LYS A 230 -39.24 -18.58 -104.69
N LEU A 231 -38.22 -17.98 -104.08
CA LEU A 231 -37.87 -16.57 -104.32
C LEU A 231 -37.52 -16.35 -105.79
N VAL A 232 -38.10 -15.29 -106.37
CA VAL A 232 -37.79 -14.79 -107.71
C VAL A 232 -37.05 -13.47 -107.55
N ASP A 233 -35.83 -13.40 -108.08
CA ASP A 233 -35.07 -12.15 -108.18
C ASP A 233 -35.71 -11.19 -109.17
N GLU A 234 -35.89 -9.93 -108.77
CA GLU A 234 -35.84 -8.83 -109.73
C GLU A 234 -35.25 -7.57 -109.09
N ALA A 235 -34.20 -7.03 -109.71
CA ALA A 235 -33.42 -5.92 -109.19
C ALA A 235 -33.20 -4.84 -110.26
N LYS A 236 -33.49 -3.57 -109.93
CA LYS A 236 -32.81 -2.41 -110.55
C LYS A 236 -32.99 -1.09 -109.77
N THR A 237 -31.86 -0.60 -109.23
CA THR A 237 -31.32 0.79 -109.29
C THR A 237 -32.31 1.98 -109.33
N LYS A 238 -32.21 3.07 -108.55
CA LYS A 238 -31.04 3.85 -108.04
C LYS A 238 -31.59 4.82 -106.92
N ALA A 239 -30.86 5.64 -106.15
CA ALA A 239 -29.46 6.10 -106.12
C ALA A 239 -29.00 6.51 -104.69
N VAL A 240 -27.76 7.02 -104.59
CA VAL A 240 -26.93 7.48 -103.44
C VAL A 240 -25.98 8.59 -104.01
N PRO A 241 -25.26 9.51 -103.32
CA PRO A 241 -24.88 9.72 -101.89
C PRO A 241 -25.47 11.01 -101.24
N GLU A 242 -25.10 11.56 -100.07
CA GLU A 242 -23.74 11.87 -99.54
C GLU A 242 -23.64 12.10 -98.00
N ALA A 243 -22.40 12.24 -97.53
CA ALA A 243 -21.84 12.31 -96.17
C ALA A 243 -22.34 13.53 -95.32
N ALA A 244 -21.99 13.71 -94.02
CA ALA A 244 -20.76 13.29 -93.35
C ALA A 244 -20.78 13.23 -91.80
N THR A 245 -20.00 12.26 -91.28
CA THR A 245 -19.07 12.29 -90.13
C THR A 245 -19.23 13.29 -88.96
N GLY A 246 -19.14 12.77 -87.72
CA GLY A 246 -18.84 13.56 -86.52
C GLY A 246 -18.58 12.73 -85.26
N SER A 247 -17.29 12.48 -84.96
CA SER A 247 -16.62 12.26 -83.66
C SER A 247 -17.43 11.87 -82.41
N SER A 248 -17.14 10.75 -81.72
CA SER A 248 -15.93 10.42 -80.93
C SER A 248 -16.07 10.80 -79.44
N SER A 249 -15.86 9.80 -78.57
CA SER A 249 -15.19 9.77 -77.25
C SER A 249 -15.30 10.99 -76.28
N ALA A 250 -15.45 10.85 -74.96
CA ALA A 250 -15.05 9.74 -74.10
C ALA A 250 -15.74 9.73 -72.71
N LEU A 251 -15.62 8.58 -72.04
CA LEU A 251 -15.53 8.36 -70.58
C LEU A 251 -14.24 7.54 -70.36
N PRO A 252 -13.66 7.41 -69.15
CA PRO A 252 -14.16 7.84 -67.84
C PRO A 252 -13.47 9.07 -67.22
#